data_AF-A0A261Q4Z6-F1
#
_entry.id   AF-A0A261Q4Z6-F1
#
_cell.length_a   1.000
_cell.length_b   1.000
_cell.length_c   1.000
_cell.angle_alpha   90.00
_cell.angle_beta   90.00
_cell.angle_gamma   90.00
#
_symmetry.space_group_name_H-M   'P 1'
#
loop_
_entity.id
_entity.type
_entity.pdbx_description
1 polymer ?
#
loop_
_entity_poly.entity_id
_entity_poly.type
_entity_poly.pdbx_seq_one_letter_code
_entity_poly.pdbx_strand_id
1 'polypeptide(L)'
;MNSFFKQGLLWGLLAVSGPVMAQDSTDNQEDRFPTWSYGSQKLQKGPCDVYLFKSNQHAETVVDNILKSAGMGFGKRNFQVVECPNTDNCYATIINGTRYVVYDNAFLKLVENRTQTDWSAVSIMAHEIGHHILGHTSDGTGSRPDKELQADYFSGFVLHNLGGSLENAQIAIKLLQNDEGDYTHPPKRDRLSAIEKGWREADNFYPRIASKEPASSPTPSTSVAKLPSAPPVNKVDTKAPEIAQTGCLAGNCDNGTGLYVNRKTLEKYEGDWKESRPNGFGTQYYSTGKKKYEGTFLNGRFDGKGTLWYTNGAIYAGDFSAGQCHGKGMLRYANGDRYLGDFKNGYRHGKGKYIYASGYEEVLYYLNDKRQPEK
;
A
#
# COMPACT_ATOMS: atom_id res chain seq x y z
N MET A 1 -24.69 -57.36 34.16
CA MET A 1 -24.37 -58.79 33.96
C MET A 1 -24.58 -59.06 32.48
N ASN A 2 -23.67 -59.45 31.58
CA ASN A 2 -22.25 -59.83 31.49
C ASN A 2 -21.84 -59.40 30.04
N SER A 3 -20.78 -58.65 29.75
CA SER A 3 -19.34 -58.93 29.71
C SER A 3 -18.87 -60.18 28.92
N PHE A 4 -17.89 -59.91 28.04
CA PHE A 4 -16.84 -60.76 27.44
C PHE A 4 -17.09 -61.53 26.13
N PHE A 5 -16.27 -61.23 25.10
CA PHE A 5 -15.11 -62.01 24.61
C PHE A 5 -14.31 -61.09 23.62
N LYS A 6 -13.05 -60.67 23.88
CA LYS A 6 -11.72 -61.29 23.57
C LYS A 6 -11.50 -61.52 22.05
N GLN A 7 -10.35 -61.30 21.39
CA GLN A 7 -8.93 -61.02 21.74
C GLN A 7 -8.09 -60.83 20.44
N GLY A 8 -6.94 -60.14 20.54
CA GLY A 8 -5.67 -60.41 19.79
C GLY A 8 -5.52 -59.76 18.39
N LEU A 9 -4.36 -59.26 17.93
CA LEU A 9 -2.96 -59.47 18.31
C LEU A 9 -2.07 -58.29 17.85
N LEU A 10 -0.91 -58.17 18.50
CA LEU A 10 0.16 -57.17 18.35
C LEU A 10 1.30 -57.67 17.42
N TRP A 11 2.26 -56.76 17.13
CA TRP A 11 3.63 -56.91 16.55
C TRP A 11 3.74 -56.73 15.02
N GLY A 12 4.68 -55.94 14.46
CA GLY A 12 5.86 -55.30 15.04
C GLY A 12 6.54 -54.31 14.07
N LEU A 13 7.45 -53.53 14.65
CA LEU A 13 8.39 -52.60 14.00
C LEU A 13 9.44 -53.33 13.15
N LEU A 14 9.88 -52.70 12.06
CA LEU A 14 11.28 -52.62 11.65
C LEU A 14 11.49 -51.51 10.62
N ALA A 15 12.33 -50.55 10.98
CA ALA A 15 12.90 -49.55 10.10
C ALA A 15 14.29 -50.02 9.64
N VAL A 16 14.62 -49.91 8.36
CA VAL A 16 15.99 -49.65 7.86
C VAL A 16 15.92 -48.87 6.53
N SER A 17 16.88 -47.96 6.43
CA SER A 17 17.21 -46.87 5.52
C SER A 17 17.54 -47.15 4.03
N GLY A 18 17.16 -46.18 3.18
CA GLY A 18 17.95 -45.57 2.10
C GLY A 18 17.86 -46.17 0.69
N PRO A 19 18.25 -45.43 -0.40
CA PRO A 19 18.67 -44.04 -0.47
C PRO A 19 17.73 -43.13 -1.30
N VAL A 20 17.86 -41.83 -1.04
CA VAL A 20 17.35 -40.73 -1.85
C VAL A 20 18.21 -40.59 -3.11
N MET A 21 17.57 -40.62 -4.28
CA MET A 21 18.16 -40.08 -5.51
C MET A 21 17.34 -38.85 -5.89
N ALA A 22 17.95 -37.69 -5.63
CA ALA A 22 17.53 -36.42 -6.20
C ALA A 22 17.82 -36.47 -7.70
N GLN A 23 16.82 -36.20 -8.53
CA GLN A 23 17.05 -35.68 -9.87
C GLN A 23 16.45 -34.29 -9.95
N ASP A 24 17.42 -33.38 -10.13
CA ASP A 24 17.37 -31.99 -10.48
C ASP A 24 16.27 -31.67 -11.52
N SER A 25 15.29 -30.86 -11.12
CA SER A 25 14.49 -30.08 -12.05
C SER A 25 14.51 -28.64 -11.56
N THR A 26 15.32 -27.82 -12.23
CA THR A 26 15.32 -26.37 -12.12
C THR A 26 13.98 -25.84 -12.61
N ASP A 27 13.01 -25.73 -11.71
CA ASP A 27 11.77 -25.00 -11.95
C ASP A 27 11.84 -23.67 -11.18
N ASN A 28 11.85 -22.57 -11.92
CA ASN A 28 11.87 -21.20 -11.40
C ASN A 28 10.54 -20.89 -10.70
N GLN A 29 10.43 -21.31 -9.45
CA GLN A 29 9.23 -21.15 -8.63
C GLN A 29 9.34 -20.02 -7.59
N GLU A 30 10.13 -18.97 -7.85
CA GLU A 30 10.24 -17.81 -6.94
C GLU A 30 9.40 -16.58 -7.35
N ASP A 31 8.76 -16.56 -8.52
CA ASP A 31 8.16 -15.33 -9.09
C ASP A 31 6.64 -15.14 -8.91
N ARG A 32 5.95 -15.97 -8.11
CA ARG A 32 4.49 -15.89 -7.96
C ARG A 32 4.09 -15.66 -6.48
N PHE A 33 2.95 -15.01 -6.21
CA PHE A 33 2.53 -14.63 -4.84
C PHE A 33 1.76 -15.75 -4.11
N PRO A 34 2.17 -16.21 -2.90
CA PRO A 34 1.71 -17.51 -2.39
C PRO A 34 0.29 -17.61 -1.85
N THR A 35 -0.41 -16.51 -1.56
CA THR A 35 -1.84 -16.45 -1.20
C THR A 35 -2.13 -15.03 -0.72
N TRP A 36 -3.13 -14.36 -1.28
CA TRP A 36 -3.61 -13.11 -0.68
C TRP A 36 -4.53 -13.45 0.49
N SER A 37 -4.08 -13.18 1.72
CA SER A 37 -4.98 -13.10 2.87
C SER A 37 -5.75 -11.77 2.81
N TYR A 38 -6.81 -11.73 2.02
CA TYR A 38 -7.85 -10.71 2.18
C TYR A 38 -8.51 -10.95 3.55
N GLY A 39 -8.39 -10.05 4.50
CA GLY A 39 -9.24 -10.08 5.71
C GLY A 39 -9.17 -11.30 6.65
N SER A 40 -8.10 -12.13 6.67
CA SER A 40 -7.93 -13.03 7.81
C SER A 40 -7.69 -12.19 9.06
N GLN A 41 -8.74 -12.08 9.88
CA GLN A 41 -8.65 -11.54 11.23
C GLN A 41 -7.75 -12.47 12.06
N LYS A 42 -6.45 -12.23 11.99
CA LYS A 42 -5.72 -12.15 13.25
C LYS A 42 -5.87 -10.72 13.72
N LEU A 43 -6.58 -10.55 14.83
CA LEU A 43 -6.39 -9.45 15.78
C LEU A 43 -4.91 -9.46 16.22
N GLN A 44 -3.99 -9.12 15.31
CA GLN A 44 -2.63 -8.80 15.66
C GLN A 44 -2.65 -7.31 15.97
N LYS A 45 -2.61 -7.00 17.28
CA LYS A 45 -1.98 -5.77 17.75
C LYS A 45 -0.66 -5.66 17.00
N GLY A 46 -0.62 -4.82 15.99
CA GLY A 46 0.38 -4.81 14.93
C GLY A 46 0.61 -3.37 14.47
N PRO A 47 1.52 -3.12 13.54
CA PRO A 47 2.22 -1.84 13.32
C PRO A 47 1.34 -0.60 13.01
N CYS A 48 0.02 -0.76 12.94
CA CYS A 48 -0.96 0.26 12.62
C CYS A 48 -1.89 0.65 13.79
N ASP A 49 -1.60 0.24 15.04
CA ASP A 49 -2.54 0.24 16.19
C ASP A 49 -3.25 1.59 16.56
N VAL A 50 -3.02 2.72 15.86
CA VAL A 50 -3.77 3.99 16.02
C VAL A 50 -4.12 4.69 14.67
N TYR A 51 -3.74 4.13 13.51
CA TYR A 51 -3.84 4.75 12.16
C TYR A 51 -3.59 6.28 12.12
N LEU A 52 -2.36 6.68 12.46
CA LEU A 52 -1.86 8.06 12.41
C LEU A 52 -1.38 8.52 11.02
N PHE A 53 -1.57 7.70 9.99
CA PHE A 53 -1.14 7.96 8.61
C PHE A 53 -2.34 8.36 7.76
N LYS A 54 -2.35 9.61 7.27
CA LYS A 54 -3.31 10.02 6.25
C LYS A 54 -3.00 9.28 4.94
N SER A 55 -4.04 8.91 4.21
CA SER A 55 -3.92 8.42 2.84
C SER A 55 -3.17 9.41 1.95
N ASN A 56 -2.61 8.93 0.85
CA ASN A 56 -2.04 9.79 -0.19
C ASN A 56 -3.13 10.26 -1.17
N GLN A 57 -2.89 11.40 -1.84
CA GLN A 57 -3.87 12.03 -2.73
C GLN A 57 -4.33 11.13 -3.87
N HIS A 58 -3.45 10.24 -4.36
CA HIS A 58 -3.78 9.32 -5.44
C HIS A 58 -4.79 8.27 -4.97
N ALA A 59 -4.55 7.62 -3.82
CA ALA A 59 -5.49 6.70 -3.20
C ALA A 59 -6.85 7.35 -2.88
N GLU A 60 -6.84 8.58 -2.35
CA GLU A 60 -8.08 9.33 -2.11
C GLU A 60 -8.84 9.61 -3.41
N THR A 61 -8.14 9.96 -4.50
CA THR A 61 -8.76 10.19 -5.81
C THR A 61 -9.37 8.91 -6.38
N VAL A 62 -8.69 7.77 -6.22
CA VAL A 62 -9.21 6.45 -6.63
C VAL A 62 -10.50 6.14 -5.85
N VAL A 63 -10.50 6.32 -4.53
CA VAL A 63 -11.68 6.10 -3.67
C VAL A 63 -12.84 7.00 -4.08
N ASP A 64 -12.59 8.30 -4.28
CA ASP A 64 -13.64 9.25 -4.68
C ASP A 64 -14.26 8.89 -6.05
N ASN A 65 -13.43 8.46 -7.00
CA ASN A 65 -13.90 7.98 -8.29
C ASN A 65 -14.74 6.71 -8.16
N ILE A 66 -14.31 5.74 -7.33
CA ILE A 66 -15.06 4.51 -7.05
C ILE A 66 -16.43 4.85 -6.48
N LEU A 67 -16.50 5.69 -5.45
CA LEU A 67 -17.76 6.09 -4.81
C LEU A 67 -18.70 6.80 -5.78
N LYS A 68 -18.16 7.75 -6.56
CA LYS A 68 -18.92 8.45 -7.61
C LYS A 68 -19.52 7.48 -8.63
N SER A 69 -18.73 6.50 -9.09
CA SER A 69 -19.17 5.51 -10.08
C SER A 69 -20.18 4.49 -9.54
N ALA A 70 -20.19 4.28 -8.22
CA ALA A 70 -21.18 3.49 -7.49
C ALA A 70 -22.48 4.29 -7.19
N GLY A 71 -22.64 5.51 -7.71
CA GLY A 71 -23.80 6.36 -7.45
C GLY A 71 -23.82 7.01 -6.06
N MET A 72 -22.71 6.95 -5.32
CA MET A 72 -22.56 7.63 -4.03
C MET A 72 -21.84 8.96 -4.24
N GLY A 73 -22.61 10.05 -4.25
CA GLY A 73 -22.08 11.40 -4.46
C GLY A 73 -21.09 11.86 -3.38
N PHE A 74 -20.35 12.94 -3.71
CA PHE A 74 -19.39 13.61 -2.82
C PHE A 74 -19.99 13.87 -1.42
N GLY A 75 -19.25 13.51 -0.38
CA GLY A 75 -19.63 13.77 1.02
C GLY A 75 -20.45 12.68 1.73
N LYS A 76 -20.76 11.55 1.08
CA LYS A 76 -21.43 10.39 1.72
C LYS A 76 -20.49 9.33 2.29
N ARG A 77 -19.18 9.57 2.23
CA ARG A 77 -18.16 8.65 2.70
C ARG A 77 -18.24 8.50 4.23
N ASN A 78 -18.48 7.28 4.70
CA ASN A 78 -18.58 6.94 6.12
C ASN A 78 -17.40 6.09 6.63
N PHE A 79 -16.30 6.07 5.88
CA PHE A 79 -15.05 5.38 6.22
C PHE A 79 -13.84 6.25 5.90
N GLN A 80 -12.75 6.08 6.64
CA GLN A 80 -11.48 6.75 6.37
C GLN A 80 -10.59 5.85 5.52
N VAL A 81 -9.70 6.43 4.72
CA VAL A 81 -8.66 5.67 4.00
C VAL A 81 -7.34 6.03 4.64
N VAL A 82 -6.53 5.03 4.94
CA VAL A 82 -5.28 5.21 5.68
C VAL A 82 -4.19 4.33 5.08
N GLU A 83 -3.01 4.89 4.90
CA GLU A 83 -1.85 4.12 4.44
C GLU A 83 -1.20 3.44 5.65
N CYS A 84 -1.04 2.11 5.64
CA CYS A 84 -0.20 1.41 6.62
C CYS A 84 0.94 0.67 5.90
N PRO A 85 2.14 1.26 5.86
CA PRO A 85 3.27 0.66 5.16
C PRO A 85 3.76 -0.66 5.77
N ASN A 86 4.22 -1.56 4.91
CA ASN A 86 4.77 -2.88 5.23
C ASN A 86 3.73 -3.80 5.91
N THR A 87 2.49 -3.74 5.41
CA THR A 87 1.47 -4.75 5.67
C THR A 87 1.30 -5.69 4.49
N ASP A 88 1.88 -5.36 3.33
CA ASP A 88 1.76 -6.14 2.09
C ASP A 88 0.29 -6.46 1.73
N ASN A 89 -0.60 -5.52 2.02
CA ASN A 89 -2.04 -5.77 1.99
C ASN A 89 -2.88 -4.50 1.78
N CYS A 90 -4.16 -4.70 1.43
CA CYS A 90 -5.24 -3.72 1.43
C CYS A 90 -6.46 -4.38 2.06
N TYR A 91 -7.10 -3.76 3.05
CA TYR A 91 -8.22 -4.38 3.78
C TYR A 91 -9.18 -3.35 4.41
N ALA A 92 -10.45 -3.72 4.52
CA ALA A 92 -11.49 -2.97 5.22
C ALA A 92 -11.64 -3.44 6.68
N THR A 93 -11.81 -2.51 7.62
CA THR A 93 -11.97 -2.82 9.05
C THR A 93 -12.78 -1.77 9.81
N ILE A 94 -13.20 -2.09 11.04
CA ILE A 94 -13.84 -1.14 11.96
C ILE A 94 -13.05 -1.11 13.26
N ILE A 95 -12.60 0.07 13.67
CA ILE A 95 -11.93 0.30 14.95
C ILE A 95 -12.66 1.42 15.69
N ASN A 96 -13.07 1.14 16.94
CA ASN A 96 -13.78 2.09 17.81
C ASN A 96 -14.98 2.77 17.11
N GLY A 97 -15.75 1.99 16.33
CA GLY A 97 -16.92 2.49 15.58
C GLY A 97 -16.61 3.27 14.31
N THR A 98 -15.32 3.49 13.99
CA THR A 98 -14.89 4.14 12.75
C THR A 98 -14.50 3.10 11.71
N ARG A 99 -15.02 3.25 10.49
CA ARG A 99 -14.71 2.37 9.36
C ARG A 99 -13.42 2.84 8.68
N TYR A 100 -12.57 1.90 8.28
CA TYR A 100 -11.29 2.17 7.62
C TYR A 100 -11.07 1.25 6.43
N VAL A 101 -10.61 1.81 5.32
CA VAL A 101 -9.87 1.09 4.28
C VAL A 101 -8.39 1.35 4.53
N VAL A 102 -7.65 0.31 4.87
CA VAL A 102 -6.22 0.37 5.18
C VAL A 102 -5.46 -0.23 4.00
N TYR A 103 -4.43 0.44 3.51
CA TYR A 103 -3.65 -0.06 2.39
C TYR A 103 -2.16 0.18 2.55
N ASP A 104 -1.35 -0.69 1.95
CA ASP A 104 0.07 -0.46 1.75
C ASP A 104 0.32 0.04 0.33
N ASN A 105 0.83 1.27 0.18
CA ASN A 105 1.07 1.85 -1.14
C ASN A 105 2.15 1.09 -1.92
N ALA A 106 3.16 0.53 -1.23
CA ALA A 106 4.21 -0.26 -1.88
C ALA A 106 3.63 -1.57 -2.45
N PHE A 107 2.72 -2.20 -1.71
CA PHE A 107 1.97 -3.36 -2.17
C PHE A 107 1.16 -3.05 -3.42
N LEU A 108 0.34 -2.00 -3.41
CA LEU A 108 -0.48 -1.64 -4.57
C LEU A 108 0.39 -1.34 -5.79
N LYS A 109 1.45 -0.54 -5.64
CA LYS A 109 2.40 -0.24 -6.74
C LYS A 109 3.08 -1.50 -7.28
N LEU A 110 3.35 -2.47 -6.42
CA LEU A 110 3.92 -3.74 -6.86
C LEU A 110 2.92 -4.50 -7.73
N VAL A 111 1.65 -4.59 -7.33
CA VAL A 111 0.61 -5.27 -8.12
C VAL A 111 0.44 -4.57 -9.48
N GLU A 112 0.37 -3.24 -9.49
CA GLU A 112 0.29 -2.44 -10.72
C GLU A 112 1.46 -2.71 -11.67
N ASN A 113 2.68 -2.74 -11.14
CA ASN A 113 3.88 -3.05 -11.91
C ASN A 113 3.85 -4.48 -12.48
N ARG A 114 3.26 -5.44 -11.79
CA ARG A 114 3.14 -6.81 -12.32
C ARG A 114 2.06 -6.94 -13.39
N THR A 115 0.95 -6.21 -13.22
CA THR A 115 -0.14 -6.22 -14.22
C THR A 115 0.08 -5.24 -15.37
N GLN A 116 1.08 -4.36 -15.27
CA GLN A 116 1.34 -3.26 -16.21
C GLN A 116 0.11 -2.34 -16.38
N THR A 117 -0.66 -2.17 -15.30
CA THR A 117 -1.86 -1.32 -15.28
C THR A 117 -2.23 -0.93 -13.85
N ASP A 118 -2.78 0.26 -13.68
CA ASP A 118 -3.34 0.76 -12.40
C ASP A 118 -4.70 0.13 -12.06
N TRP A 119 -5.40 -0.46 -13.04
CA TRP A 119 -6.68 -1.13 -12.84
C TRP A 119 -6.64 -2.24 -11.80
N SER A 120 -5.47 -2.86 -11.58
CA SER A 120 -5.30 -3.88 -10.55
C SER A 120 -5.45 -3.29 -9.14
N ALA A 121 -4.81 -2.16 -8.85
CA ALA A 121 -4.97 -1.46 -7.57
C ALA A 121 -6.39 -0.90 -7.39
N VAL A 122 -6.99 -0.37 -8.48
CA VAL A 122 -8.39 0.09 -8.46
C VAL A 122 -9.35 -1.06 -8.14
N SER A 123 -9.15 -2.24 -8.74
CA SER A 123 -9.93 -3.46 -8.49
C SER A 123 -9.85 -3.89 -7.02
N ILE A 124 -8.64 -3.86 -6.44
CA ILE A 124 -8.37 -4.18 -5.03
C ILE A 124 -9.08 -3.18 -4.11
N MET A 125 -8.93 -1.87 -4.35
CA MET A 125 -9.59 -0.86 -3.52
C MET A 125 -11.12 -0.94 -3.62
N ALA A 126 -11.66 -1.17 -4.83
CA ALA A 126 -13.10 -1.29 -5.04
C ALA A 126 -13.68 -2.48 -4.26
N HIS A 127 -12.97 -3.62 -4.24
CA HIS A 127 -13.33 -4.78 -3.42
C HIS A 127 -13.45 -4.40 -1.93
N GLU A 128 -12.42 -3.75 -1.37
CA GLU A 128 -12.44 -3.35 0.05
C GLU A 128 -13.53 -2.33 0.40
N ILE A 129 -13.75 -1.38 -0.49
CA ILE A 129 -14.85 -0.42 -0.36
C ILE A 129 -16.21 -1.14 -0.39
N GLY A 130 -16.34 -2.19 -1.21
CA GLY A 130 -17.50 -3.07 -1.26
C GLY A 130 -17.86 -3.67 0.11
N HIS A 131 -16.87 -4.09 0.90
CA HIS A 131 -17.09 -4.59 2.26
C HIS A 131 -17.69 -3.56 3.23
N HIS A 132 -17.47 -2.27 3.01
CA HIS A 132 -18.15 -1.23 3.79
C HIS A 132 -19.56 -0.94 3.27
N ILE A 133 -19.72 -0.80 1.96
CA ILE A 133 -21.01 -0.42 1.34
C ILE A 133 -22.06 -1.50 1.59
N LEU A 134 -21.67 -2.76 1.43
CA LEU A 134 -22.54 -3.91 1.60
C LEU A 134 -22.69 -4.34 3.07
N GLY A 135 -22.06 -3.61 4.00
CA GLY A 135 -22.18 -3.86 5.44
C GLY A 135 -21.43 -5.09 5.94
N HIS A 136 -20.56 -5.71 5.13
CA HIS A 136 -19.83 -6.92 5.49
C HIS A 136 -18.94 -6.78 6.73
N THR A 137 -18.51 -5.56 7.02
CA THR A 137 -17.60 -5.20 8.12
C THR A 137 -18.29 -5.03 9.49
N SER A 138 -19.62 -5.12 9.55
CA SER A 138 -20.41 -4.72 10.73
C SER A 138 -20.67 -5.83 11.77
N ASP A 139 -20.58 -7.11 11.40
CA ASP A 139 -20.80 -8.24 12.31
C ASP A 139 -19.51 -8.76 12.97
N GLY A 140 -18.35 -8.19 12.59
CA GLY A 140 -17.06 -8.53 13.19
C GLY A 140 -16.56 -9.94 12.89
N THR A 141 -17.20 -10.71 12.01
CA THR A 141 -16.92 -12.15 11.80
C THR A 141 -15.84 -12.45 10.75
N GLY A 142 -14.99 -11.48 10.37
CA GLY A 142 -13.94 -11.66 9.36
C GLY A 142 -14.45 -12.00 7.95
N SER A 143 -13.54 -12.41 7.07
CA SER A 143 -13.82 -12.82 5.69
C SER A 143 -14.65 -14.10 5.61
N ARG A 144 -15.62 -14.11 4.69
CA ARG A 144 -16.48 -15.27 4.41
C ARG A 144 -16.73 -15.38 2.90
N PRO A 145 -16.74 -16.59 2.31
CA PRO A 145 -16.85 -16.75 0.87
C PRO A 145 -18.04 -16.01 0.23
N ASP A 146 -19.21 -16.00 0.87
CA ASP A 146 -20.42 -15.30 0.38
C ASP A 146 -20.22 -13.78 0.27
N LYS A 147 -19.54 -13.18 1.25
CA LYS A 147 -19.26 -11.74 1.34
C LYS A 147 -18.14 -11.33 0.38
N GLU A 148 -17.10 -12.15 0.26
CA GLU A 148 -15.99 -11.92 -0.67
C GLU A 148 -16.51 -11.88 -2.13
N LEU A 149 -17.40 -12.81 -2.51
CA LEU A 149 -18.01 -12.81 -3.86
C LEU A 149 -18.91 -11.59 -4.10
N GLN A 150 -19.61 -11.09 -3.08
CA GLN A 150 -20.39 -9.86 -3.18
C GLN A 150 -19.51 -8.62 -3.35
N ALA A 151 -18.37 -8.56 -2.66
CA ALA A 151 -17.37 -7.50 -2.83
C ALA A 151 -16.69 -7.55 -4.21
N ASP A 152 -16.39 -8.76 -4.72
CA ASP A 152 -15.89 -8.98 -6.08
C ASP A 152 -16.91 -8.53 -7.15
N TYR A 153 -18.17 -8.87 -6.98
CA TYR A 153 -19.26 -8.38 -7.83
C TYR A 153 -19.31 -6.84 -7.85
N PHE A 154 -19.25 -6.21 -6.68
CA PHE A 154 -19.23 -4.75 -6.57
C PHE A 154 -18.01 -4.14 -7.29
N SER A 155 -16.82 -4.74 -7.12
CA SER A 155 -15.60 -4.32 -7.82
C SER A 155 -15.79 -4.35 -9.34
N GLY A 156 -16.31 -5.44 -9.90
CA GLY A 156 -16.60 -5.55 -11.33
C GLY A 156 -17.55 -4.47 -11.85
N PHE A 157 -18.64 -4.19 -11.11
CA PHE A 157 -19.62 -3.16 -11.45
C PHE A 157 -18.99 -1.75 -11.49
N VAL A 158 -18.22 -1.40 -10.47
CA VAL A 158 -17.53 -0.11 -10.36
C VAL A 158 -16.50 0.06 -11.47
N LEU A 159 -15.68 -0.97 -11.72
CA LEU A 159 -14.63 -0.89 -12.74
C LEU A 159 -15.22 -0.73 -14.14
N HIS A 160 -16.39 -1.32 -14.42
CA HIS A 160 -17.13 -1.01 -15.64
C HIS A 160 -17.47 0.48 -15.73
N ASN A 161 -18.09 1.06 -14.71
CA ASN A 161 -18.54 2.46 -14.71
C ASN A 161 -17.38 3.47 -14.74
N LEU A 162 -16.19 3.06 -14.30
CA LEU A 162 -14.96 3.84 -14.42
C LEU A 162 -14.31 3.77 -15.82
N GLY A 163 -14.79 2.89 -16.70
CA GLY A 163 -14.25 2.72 -18.06
C GLY A 163 -13.30 1.53 -18.24
N GLY A 164 -13.06 0.71 -17.22
CA GLY A 164 -12.20 -0.48 -17.30
C GLY A 164 -12.83 -1.62 -18.12
N SER A 165 -12.04 -2.30 -18.94
CA SER A 165 -12.50 -3.52 -19.63
C SER A 165 -12.79 -4.65 -18.64
N LEU A 166 -13.50 -5.70 -19.08
CA LEU A 166 -13.66 -6.90 -18.26
C LEU A 166 -12.31 -7.53 -17.88
N GLU A 167 -11.34 -7.48 -18.79
CA GLU A 167 -9.98 -7.94 -18.52
C GLU A 167 -9.32 -7.14 -17.39
N ASN A 168 -9.42 -5.82 -17.43
CA ASN A 168 -8.92 -4.93 -16.39
C ASN A 168 -9.61 -5.20 -15.05
N ALA A 169 -10.92 -5.49 -15.06
CA ALA A 169 -11.66 -5.80 -13.84
C ALA A 169 -11.15 -7.08 -13.14
N GLN A 170 -10.74 -8.07 -13.93
CA GLN A 170 -10.30 -9.38 -13.43
C GLN A 170 -8.78 -9.47 -13.18
N ILE A 171 -7.99 -8.49 -13.63
CA ILE A 171 -6.53 -8.63 -13.72
C ILE A 171 -5.85 -8.88 -12.38
N ALA A 172 -6.35 -8.28 -11.29
CA ALA A 172 -5.85 -8.53 -9.94
C ALA A 172 -6.06 -10.00 -9.55
N ILE A 173 -7.29 -10.51 -9.63
CA ILE A 173 -7.61 -11.90 -9.27
C ILE A 173 -6.84 -12.90 -10.13
N LYS A 174 -6.57 -12.60 -11.41
CA LYS A 174 -5.77 -13.46 -12.29
C LYS A 174 -4.34 -13.71 -11.75
N LEU A 175 -3.77 -12.80 -10.97
CA LEU A 175 -2.43 -12.94 -10.36
C LEU A 175 -2.38 -13.93 -9.18
N LEU A 176 -3.51 -14.37 -8.64
CA LEU A 176 -3.54 -15.34 -7.55
C LEU A 176 -2.90 -16.67 -7.97
N GLN A 177 -1.99 -17.20 -7.14
CA GLN A 177 -1.37 -18.51 -7.36
C GLN A 177 -2.34 -19.66 -7.16
N ASN A 178 -3.16 -19.59 -6.11
CA ASN A 178 -4.05 -20.68 -5.73
C ASN A 178 -5.40 -20.52 -6.44
N ASP A 179 -5.79 -21.56 -7.17
CA ASP A 179 -7.09 -21.62 -7.82
C ASP A 179 -8.18 -22.11 -6.84
N GLU A 180 -7.79 -22.86 -5.80
CA GLU A 180 -8.68 -23.41 -4.79
C GLU A 180 -9.01 -22.40 -3.69
N GLY A 181 -10.25 -22.47 -3.20
CA GLY A 181 -10.71 -21.69 -2.05
C GLY A 181 -10.40 -22.34 -0.71
N ASP A 182 -10.67 -21.61 0.37
CA ASP A 182 -10.60 -22.10 1.75
C ASP A 182 -11.85 -21.66 2.54
N TYR A 183 -11.80 -21.80 3.88
CA TYR A 183 -12.93 -21.48 4.75
C TYR A 183 -13.28 -19.97 4.76
N THR A 184 -12.33 -19.09 4.44
CA THR A 184 -12.51 -17.64 4.42
C THR A 184 -12.61 -17.07 3.01
N HIS A 185 -12.04 -17.74 2.00
CA HIS A 185 -11.93 -17.24 0.64
C HIS A 185 -12.51 -18.19 -0.41
N PRO A 186 -13.32 -17.69 -1.34
CA PRO A 186 -13.85 -18.52 -2.42
C PRO A 186 -12.76 -18.87 -3.45
N PRO A 187 -12.94 -19.96 -4.22
CA PRO A 187 -12.05 -20.31 -5.32
C PRO A 187 -11.89 -19.19 -6.34
N LYS A 188 -10.70 -19.08 -6.96
CA LYS A 188 -10.37 -18.02 -7.92
C LYS A 188 -11.38 -17.92 -9.07
N ARG A 189 -11.85 -19.07 -9.56
CA ARG A 189 -12.88 -19.16 -10.62
C ARG A 189 -14.16 -18.43 -10.23
N ASP A 190 -14.60 -18.60 -8.98
CA ASP A 190 -15.85 -18.03 -8.48
C ASP A 190 -15.69 -16.51 -8.31
N ARG A 191 -14.52 -16.06 -7.84
CA ARG A 191 -14.16 -14.63 -7.78
C ARG A 191 -14.19 -13.96 -9.15
N LEU A 192 -13.55 -14.58 -10.15
CA LEU A 192 -13.55 -14.09 -11.53
C LEU A 192 -14.97 -14.01 -12.11
N SER A 193 -15.80 -15.01 -11.82
CA SER A 193 -17.20 -15.06 -12.25
C SER A 193 -18.06 -13.98 -11.58
N ALA A 194 -17.84 -13.71 -10.28
CA ALA A 194 -18.54 -12.64 -9.57
C ALA A 194 -18.18 -11.25 -10.15
N ILE A 195 -16.90 -10.98 -10.39
CA ILE A 195 -16.44 -9.75 -11.06
C ILE A 195 -17.09 -9.60 -12.43
N GLU A 196 -17.07 -10.66 -13.24
CA GLU A 196 -17.68 -10.64 -14.57
C GLU A 196 -19.18 -10.35 -14.51
N LYS A 197 -19.90 -10.98 -13.57
CA LYS A 197 -21.32 -10.75 -13.36
C LYS A 197 -21.59 -9.27 -13.05
N GLY A 198 -20.85 -8.69 -12.11
CA GLY A 198 -21.00 -7.26 -11.75
C GLY A 198 -20.68 -6.32 -12.91
N TRP A 199 -19.61 -6.62 -13.64
CA TRP A 199 -19.22 -5.84 -14.83
C TRP A 199 -20.29 -5.87 -15.92
N ARG A 200 -20.83 -7.06 -16.24
CA ARG A 200 -21.87 -7.22 -17.27
C ARG A 200 -23.20 -6.60 -16.86
N GLU A 201 -23.55 -6.67 -15.58
CA GLU A 201 -24.75 -6.04 -15.07
C GLU A 201 -24.64 -4.51 -15.14
N ALA A 202 -23.47 -3.94 -14.83
CA ALA A 202 -23.19 -2.52 -15.04
C ALA A 202 -23.29 -2.12 -16.52
N ASP A 203 -22.78 -2.93 -17.44
CA ASP A 203 -22.91 -2.68 -18.90
C ASP A 203 -24.37 -2.74 -19.37
N ASN A 204 -25.20 -3.63 -18.79
CA ASN A 204 -26.63 -3.66 -19.10
C ASN A 204 -27.36 -2.37 -18.64
N PHE A 205 -27.01 -1.84 -17.46
CA PHE A 205 -27.62 -0.62 -16.93
C PHE A 205 -27.05 0.67 -17.53
N TYR A 206 -25.76 0.68 -17.83
CA TYR A 206 -25.00 1.82 -18.29
C TYR A 206 -24.18 1.45 -19.54
N PRO A 207 -24.83 1.05 -20.65
CA PRO A 207 -24.14 0.52 -21.81
C PRO A 207 -23.15 1.54 -22.34
N ARG A 208 -21.93 1.08 -22.60
CA ARG A 208 -20.94 1.94 -23.26
C ARG A 208 -21.47 2.29 -24.64
N ILE A 209 -21.58 3.59 -24.93
CA ILE A 209 -21.81 4.04 -26.30
C ILE A 209 -20.61 3.53 -27.10
N ALA A 210 -20.85 2.53 -27.95
CA ALA A 210 -19.83 2.01 -28.84
C ALA A 210 -19.35 3.17 -29.73
N SER A 211 -18.21 3.77 -29.38
CA SER A 211 -17.48 4.59 -30.32
C SER A 211 -17.15 3.69 -31.51
N LYS A 212 -17.78 3.93 -32.65
CA LYS A 212 -17.36 3.33 -33.92
C LYS A 212 -15.90 3.72 -34.16
N GLU A 213 -14.97 2.85 -33.82
CA GLU A 213 -13.66 2.81 -34.45
C GLU A 213 -13.21 1.36 -34.68
N PRO A 214 -12.44 1.12 -35.75
CA PRO A 214 -12.37 -0.15 -36.43
C PRO A 214 -11.56 -1.19 -35.64
N ALA A 215 -11.90 -2.45 -35.87
CA ALA A 215 -11.12 -3.59 -35.44
C ALA A 215 -9.65 -3.48 -35.90
N SER A 216 -8.75 -3.70 -34.94
CA SER A 216 -7.37 -4.24 -35.02
C SER A 216 -6.34 -3.35 -34.31
N SER A 217 -6.02 -3.72 -33.07
CA SER A 217 -4.73 -3.37 -32.48
C SER A 217 -3.70 -4.41 -32.94
N PRO A 218 -2.60 -4.01 -33.59
CA PRO A 218 -1.52 -4.94 -33.91
C PRO A 218 -0.74 -5.30 -32.64
N THR A 219 -0.34 -6.57 -32.59
CA THR A 219 0.53 -7.21 -31.61
C THR A 219 1.82 -6.40 -31.35
N PRO A 220 2.39 -6.43 -30.14
CA PRO A 220 3.65 -5.75 -29.84
C PRO A 220 4.81 -6.47 -30.55
N SER A 221 5.38 -5.80 -31.54
CA SER A 221 6.65 -6.16 -32.18
C SER A 221 7.80 -5.77 -31.26
N THR A 222 8.55 -6.77 -30.82
CA THR A 222 9.88 -6.67 -30.23
C THR A 222 10.85 -6.03 -31.22
N SER A 223 11.23 -4.77 -31.00
CA SER A 223 12.50 -4.26 -31.52
C SER A 223 13.10 -3.22 -30.57
N VAL A 224 14.25 -3.59 -30.03
CA VAL A 224 15.11 -2.75 -29.20
C VAL A 224 15.68 -1.64 -30.09
N ALA A 225 15.21 -0.41 -29.91
CA ALA A 225 15.82 0.76 -30.52
C ALA A 225 16.99 1.24 -29.67
N LYS A 226 18.20 0.96 -30.19
CA LYS A 226 19.50 1.46 -29.77
C LYS A 226 19.48 3.00 -29.70
N LEU A 227 19.97 3.53 -28.58
CA LEU A 227 20.23 4.95 -28.35
C LEU A 227 21.09 5.52 -29.51
N PRO A 228 20.72 6.65 -30.15
CA PRO A 228 21.50 7.19 -31.25
C PRO A 228 22.86 7.72 -30.78
N SER A 229 23.89 7.39 -31.55
CA SER A 229 25.27 7.85 -31.37
C SER A 229 25.39 9.37 -31.49
N ALA A 230 26.20 9.95 -30.61
CA ALA A 230 26.54 11.36 -30.59
C ALA A 230 27.09 11.85 -31.95
N PRO A 231 26.69 13.05 -32.43
CA PRO A 231 27.30 13.67 -33.59
C PRO A 231 28.74 14.13 -33.29
N PRO A 232 29.62 14.17 -34.30
CA PRO A 232 31.03 14.48 -34.10
C PRO A 232 31.24 15.94 -33.67
N VAL A 233 32.15 16.12 -32.71
CA VAL A 233 32.53 17.38 -32.10
C VAL A 233 33.24 18.27 -33.12
N ASN A 234 32.59 19.37 -33.51
CA ASN A 234 33.26 20.54 -34.07
C ASN A 234 33.33 21.63 -33.00
N LYS A 235 34.56 22.06 -32.68
CA LYS A 235 34.86 23.17 -31.77
C LYS A 235 34.39 24.48 -32.38
N VAL A 236 33.45 25.15 -31.71
CA VAL A 236 33.26 26.60 -31.83
C VAL A 236 32.89 27.13 -30.44
N ASP A 237 33.73 28.03 -29.95
CA ASP A 237 33.52 28.84 -28.75
C ASP A 237 32.20 29.61 -28.85
N THR A 238 31.24 29.31 -27.98
CA THR A 238 30.21 30.27 -27.58
C THR A 238 29.79 29.99 -26.14
N LYS A 239 29.72 31.08 -25.36
CA LYS A 239 29.52 31.15 -23.91
C LYS A 239 28.48 30.16 -23.37
N ALA A 240 28.80 29.58 -22.21
CA ALA A 240 27.89 28.85 -21.34
C ALA A 240 26.56 29.63 -21.16
N PRO A 241 25.39 28.96 -21.21
CA PRO A 241 24.13 29.64 -20.97
C PRO A 241 24.08 30.16 -19.54
N GLU A 242 23.59 31.39 -19.44
CA GLU A 242 23.49 32.24 -18.26
C GLU A 242 22.89 31.59 -17.01
N ILE A 243 23.47 31.97 -15.88
CA ILE A 243 23.04 31.69 -14.50
C ILE A 243 21.68 32.36 -14.23
N ALA A 244 20.68 31.62 -13.71
CA ALA A 244 19.52 32.25 -13.04
C ALA A 244 18.78 31.34 -12.04
N GLN A 245 18.94 31.70 -10.74
CA GLN A 245 17.99 31.68 -9.60
C GLN A 245 17.83 30.45 -8.67
N THR A 246 18.53 30.46 -7.53
CA THR A 246 17.99 29.93 -6.26
C THR A 246 16.64 30.59 -5.99
N GLY A 247 15.58 29.86 -5.65
CA GLY A 247 14.29 30.50 -5.40
C GLY A 247 13.07 29.64 -5.67
N CYS A 248 11.94 30.33 -5.72
CA CYS A 248 10.66 29.76 -6.12
C CYS A 248 10.67 29.46 -7.61
N LEU A 249 10.61 28.19 -7.98
CA LEU A 249 10.58 27.75 -9.38
C LEU A 249 9.16 27.68 -9.95
N ALA A 250 8.16 27.48 -9.09
CA ALA A 250 6.75 27.49 -9.48
C ALA A 250 5.85 27.88 -8.30
N GLY A 251 4.69 28.46 -8.59
CA GLY A 251 3.70 28.84 -7.59
C GLY A 251 4.09 30.07 -6.76
N ASN A 252 3.50 30.19 -5.57
CA ASN A 252 3.70 31.28 -4.63
C ASN A 252 4.43 30.77 -3.37
N CYS A 253 5.75 30.96 -3.34
CA CYS A 253 6.59 30.61 -2.20
C CYS A 253 6.64 31.69 -1.10
N ASP A 254 5.68 32.62 -1.07
CA ASP A 254 5.51 33.58 0.01
C ASP A 254 4.23 33.29 0.82
N ASN A 255 3.07 33.25 0.14
CA ASN A 255 1.76 33.03 0.75
C ASN A 255 0.84 32.24 -0.20
N GLY A 256 0.94 30.92 -0.20
CA GLY A 256 0.22 30.03 -1.12
C GLY A 256 0.91 28.68 -1.28
N THR A 257 0.76 28.02 -2.43
CA THR A 257 1.47 26.77 -2.74
C THR A 257 2.62 27.03 -3.70
N GLY A 258 3.77 26.40 -3.48
CA GLY A 258 4.95 26.64 -4.32
C GLY A 258 6.03 25.57 -4.26
N LEU A 259 6.83 25.55 -5.32
CA LEU A 259 8.02 24.73 -5.50
C LEU A 259 9.27 25.59 -5.31
N TYR A 260 10.08 25.28 -4.31
CA TYR A 260 11.35 25.95 -4.03
C TYR A 260 12.52 24.97 -4.15
N VAL A 261 13.63 25.45 -4.72
CA VAL A 261 14.90 24.72 -4.77
C VAL A 261 16.03 25.57 -4.22
N ASN A 262 16.71 25.03 -3.22
CA ASN A 262 17.93 25.61 -2.68
C ASN A 262 19.12 25.17 -3.56
N ARG A 263 19.59 26.00 -4.49
CA ARG A 263 20.73 25.63 -5.36
C ARG A 263 22.08 25.45 -4.65
N LYS A 264 22.24 25.87 -3.37
CA LYS A 264 23.45 25.56 -2.58
C LYS A 264 23.44 24.13 -2.07
N THR A 265 22.30 23.66 -1.56
CA THR A 265 22.18 22.31 -1.01
C THR A 265 21.55 21.32 -1.99
N LEU A 266 20.94 21.79 -3.07
CA LEU A 266 20.05 21.08 -3.98
C LEU A 266 18.81 20.47 -3.31
N GLU A 267 18.51 20.84 -2.06
CA GLU A 267 17.27 20.43 -1.40
C GLU A 267 16.06 21.13 -2.03
N LYS A 268 14.97 20.39 -2.16
CA LYS A 268 13.70 20.84 -2.74
C LYS A 268 12.61 20.87 -1.67
N TYR A 269 11.71 21.84 -1.73
CA TYR A 269 10.45 21.84 -1.00
C TYR A 269 9.29 22.09 -1.96
N GLU A 270 8.20 21.38 -1.77
CA GLU A 270 6.95 21.53 -2.50
C GLU A 270 5.79 21.49 -1.51
N GLY A 271 4.98 22.55 -1.45
CA GLY A 271 3.85 22.59 -0.53
C GLY A 271 3.40 24.00 -0.18
N ASP A 272 2.74 24.13 0.96
CA ASP A 272 2.14 25.35 1.46
C ASP A 272 3.20 26.31 2.06
N TRP A 273 2.96 27.60 1.86
CA TRP A 273 3.80 28.72 2.28
C TRP A 273 2.96 29.78 2.97
N LYS A 274 3.54 30.36 4.03
CA LYS A 274 3.05 31.56 4.69
C LYS A 274 4.24 32.39 5.15
N GLU A 275 4.21 33.70 4.88
CA GLU A 275 5.28 34.64 5.24
C GLU A 275 6.68 34.14 4.83
N SER A 276 6.80 33.70 3.56
CA SER A 276 8.04 33.19 2.97
C SER A 276 8.63 31.96 3.68
N ARG A 277 7.80 31.19 4.39
CA ARG A 277 8.20 29.95 5.07
C ARG A 277 7.25 28.79 4.76
N PRO A 278 7.76 27.54 4.70
CA PRO A 278 6.91 26.36 4.73
C PRO A 278 5.94 26.40 5.91
N ASN A 279 4.65 26.37 5.63
CA ASN A 279 3.60 26.51 6.64
C ASN A 279 2.31 25.90 6.11
N GLY A 280 1.83 24.82 6.73
CA GLY A 280 0.81 23.94 6.15
C GLY A 280 1.43 22.61 5.71
N PHE A 281 0.84 21.93 4.73
CA PHE A 281 1.32 20.64 4.27
C PHE A 281 2.39 20.79 3.18
N GLY A 282 3.39 19.91 3.18
CA GLY A 282 4.36 19.86 2.10
C GLY A 282 5.30 18.66 2.16
N THR A 283 6.11 18.55 1.11
CA THR A 283 7.13 17.51 0.94
C THR A 283 8.49 18.17 0.76
N GLN A 284 9.43 17.82 1.63
CA GLN A 284 10.85 18.19 1.52
C GLN A 284 11.65 17.01 0.97
N TYR A 285 12.63 17.30 0.12
CA TYR A 285 13.51 16.33 -0.50
C TYR A 285 14.97 16.62 -0.16
N TYR A 286 15.77 15.55 -0.05
CA TYR A 286 17.22 15.64 -0.01
C TYR A 286 17.79 16.14 -1.34
N SER A 287 19.05 16.55 -1.31
CA SER A 287 19.85 16.92 -2.49
C SER A 287 19.91 15.83 -3.57
N THR A 288 19.72 14.57 -3.17
CA THR A 288 19.67 13.39 -4.04
C THR A 288 18.34 13.24 -4.77
N GLY A 289 17.35 14.07 -4.47
CA GLY A 289 15.98 13.93 -4.96
C GLY A 289 15.12 12.92 -4.19
N LYS A 290 15.69 12.17 -3.23
CA LYS A 290 14.91 11.29 -2.35
C LYS A 290 14.03 12.12 -1.41
N LYS A 291 12.80 11.66 -1.13
CA LYS A 291 11.96 12.27 -0.09
C LYS A 291 12.71 12.29 1.24
N LYS A 292 12.66 13.41 1.93
CA LYS A 292 13.20 13.63 3.28
C LYS A 292 12.07 13.69 4.29
N TYR A 293 11.05 14.51 4.03
CA TYR A 293 9.90 14.64 4.90
C TYR A 293 8.64 14.91 4.10
N GLU A 294 7.50 14.44 4.57
CA GLU A 294 6.18 14.74 4.04
C GLU A 294 5.21 14.85 5.22
N GLY A 295 4.54 15.99 5.33
CA GLY A 295 3.70 16.25 6.48
C GLY A 295 3.49 17.74 6.71
N THR A 296 3.04 18.08 7.91
CA THR A 296 2.77 19.48 8.27
C THR A 296 4.03 20.22 8.69
N PHE A 297 4.05 21.50 8.35
CA PHE A 297 5.08 22.47 8.67
C PHE A 297 4.47 23.65 9.42
N LEU A 298 5.21 24.17 10.38
CA LEU A 298 4.92 25.44 11.03
C LEU A 298 6.19 26.28 11.03
N ASN A 299 6.13 27.45 10.40
CA ASN A 299 7.24 28.42 10.34
C ASN A 299 8.56 27.80 9.86
N GLY A 300 8.50 26.93 8.86
CA GLY A 300 9.66 26.28 8.23
C GLY A 300 10.17 25.03 8.94
N ARG A 301 9.50 24.54 9.99
CA ARG A 301 9.89 23.34 10.74
C ARG A 301 8.82 22.27 10.63
N PHE A 302 9.22 21.00 10.67
CA PHE A 302 8.28 19.88 10.82
C PHE A 302 7.51 20.05 12.12
N ASP A 303 6.18 20.08 12.04
CA ASP A 303 5.33 20.32 13.20
C ASP A 303 3.96 19.71 12.94
N GLY A 304 3.39 18.98 13.89
CA GLY A 304 2.17 18.19 13.70
C GLY A 304 2.47 16.76 13.25
N LYS A 305 1.83 16.27 12.18
CA LYS A 305 1.98 14.88 11.72
C LYS A 305 2.82 14.81 10.45
N GLY A 306 3.68 13.81 10.34
CA GLY A 306 4.43 13.56 9.10
C GLY A 306 5.20 12.26 9.08
N THR A 307 5.86 12.03 7.96
CA THR A 307 6.78 10.91 7.70
C THR A 307 8.15 11.49 7.36
N LEU A 308 9.19 11.03 8.04
CA LEU A 308 10.59 11.38 7.84
C LEU A 308 11.35 10.15 7.36
N TRP A 309 11.95 10.25 6.18
CA TRP A 309 12.84 9.24 5.62
C TRP A 309 14.27 9.63 5.96
N TYR A 310 14.99 8.75 6.64
CA TYR A 310 16.40 8.96 6.96
C TYR A 310 17.29 8.43 5.85
N THR A 311 18.48 9.03 5.70
CA THR A 311 19.48 8.59 4.71
C THR A 311 20.02 7.19 4.97
N ASN A 312 19.94 6.70 6.21
CA ASN A 312 20.31 5.34 6.59
C ASN A 312 19.23 4.29 6.25
N GLY A 313 18.14 4.69 5.59
CA GLY A 313 17.04 3.80 5.21
C GLY A 313 15.96 3.62 6.28
N ALA A 314 16.13 4.17 7.48
CA ALA A 314 15.07 4.21 8.47
C ALA A 314 13.94 5.16 8.04
N ILE A 315 12.73 4.90 8.53
CA ILE A 315 11.56 5.75 8.31
C ILE A 315 10.88 5.98 9.66
N TYR A 316 10.73 7.23 10.05
CA TYR A 316 9.86 7.60 11.16
C TYR A 316 8.55 8.14 10.63
N ALA A 317 7.45 7.81 11.31
CA ALA A 317 6.19 8.49 11.09
C ALA A 317 5.44 8.65 12.40
N GLY A 318 4.91 9.85 12.62
CA GLY A 318 4.32 10.20 13.90
C GLY A 318 4.21 11.70 14.11
N ASP A 319 4.20 12.10 15.38
CA ASP A 319 4.17 13.50 15.77
C ASP A 319 5.53 14.18 15.63
N PHE A 320 5.49 15.45 15.26
CA PHE A 320 6.61 16.36 15.21
C PHE A 320 6.28 17.61 16.01
N SER A 321 7.28 18.13 16.70
CA SER A 321 7.21 19.41 17.38
C SER A 321 8.53 20.14 17.13
N ALA A 322 8.46 21.36 16.61
CA ALA A 322 9.62 22.22 16.38
C ALA A 322 10.77 21.54 15.58
N GLY A 323 10.44 20.66 14.64
CA GLY A 323 11.38 19.95 13.76
C GLY A 323 11.86 18.60 14.27
N GLN A 324 11.38 18.14 15.44
CA GLN A 324 11.83 16.90 16.07
C GLN A 324 10.69 15.91 16.23
N CYS A 325 10.98 14.61 16.10
CA CYS A 325 10.03 13.55 16.44
C CYS A 325 9.57 13.72 17.90
N HIS A 326 8.28 13.70 18.13
CA HIS A 326 7.64 13.91 19.42
C HIS A 326 6.43 12.97 19.54
N GLY A 327 5.73 12.99 20.67
CA GLY A 327 4.43 12.34 20.84
C GLY A 327 4.46 10.86 20.46
N LYS A 328 3.45 10.40 19.73
CA LYS A 328 3.37 9.00 19.29
C LYS A 328 3.98 8.85 17.91
N GLY A 329 4.75 7.78 17.70
CA GLY A 329 5.27 7.45 16.39
C GLY A 329 5.71 6.01 16.22
N MET A 330 6.01 5.67 14.96
CA MET A 330 6.58 4.42 14.53
C MET A 330 7.91 4.70 13.83
N LEU A 331 8.98 4.07 14.30
CA LEU A 331 10.29 4.09 13.68
C LEU A 331 10.56 2.71 13.07
N ARG A 332 10.60 2.63 11.75
CA ARG A 332 11.05 1.46 11.00
C ARG A 332 12.54 1.59 10.70
N TYR A 333 13.31 0.57 11.06
CA TYR A 333 14.73 0.50 10.77
C TYR A 333 14.96 -0.13 9.38
N ALA A 334 16.14 0.12 8.81
CA ALA A 334 16.50 -0.43 7.51
C ALA A 334 16.56 -1.97 7.49
N ASN A 335 16.81 -2.60 8.64
CA ASN A 335 16.80 -4.06 8.81
C ASN A 335 15.40 -4.67 8.90
N GLY A 336 14.32 -3.86 8.85
CA GLY A 336 12.94 -4.31 8.94
C GLY A 336 12.34 -4.27 10.35
N ASP A 337 13.15 -4.09 11.40
CA ASP A 337 12.66 -3.91 12.76
C ASP A 337 11.80 -2.64 12.87
N ARG A 338 10.91 -2.59 13.85
CA ARG A 338 10.01 -1.47 14.10
C ARG A 338 9.92 -1.19 15.59
N TYR A 339 9.87 0.09 15.94
CA TYR A 339 9.53 0.55 17.28
C TYR A 339 8.27 1.41 17.21
N LEU A 340 7.27 1.09 18.02
CA LEU A 340 6.04 1.85 18.19
C LEU A 340 6.00 2.38 19.63
N GLY A 341 5.95 3.70 19.82
CA GLY A 341 5.96 4.24 21.18
C GLY A 341 5.98 5.75 21.24
N ASP A 342 6.34 6.25 22.42
CA ASP A 342 6.50 7.68 22.64
C ASP A 342 7.88 8.17 22.18
N PHE A 343 7.90 9.40 21.69
CA PHE A 343 9.09 10.12 21.28
C PHE A 343 9.12 11.47 22.00
N LYS A 344 10.32 11.88 22.41
CA LYS A 344 10.55 13.18 23.02
C LYS A 344 11.87 13.74 22.51
N ASN A 345 11.79 14.93 21.91
CA ASN A 345 12.92 15.67 21.38
C ASN A 345 13.78 14.85 20.38
N GLY A 346 13.14 14.05 19.54
CA GLY A 346 13.80 13.20 18.55
C GLY A 346 14.19 11.80 19.03
N TYR A 347 14.02 11.49 20.32
CA TYR A 347 14.45 10.21 20.90
C TYR A 347 13.27 9.35 21.33
N ARG A 348 13.42 8.02 21.29
CA ARG A 348 12.46 7.11 21.93
C ARG A 348 12.41 7.37 23.42
N HIS A 349 11.20 7.40 23.97
CA HIS A 349 10.95 7.75 25.36
C HIS A 349 9.75 6.95 25.88
N GLY A 350 9.71 6.66 27.18
CA GLY A 350 8.58 5.95 27.78
C GLY A 350 8.43 4.50 27.31
N LYS A 351 7.20 4.00 27.37
CA LYS A 351 6.84 2.62 27.01
C LYS A 351 6.60 2.52 25.51
N GLY A 352 7.17 1.52 24.86
CA GLY A 352 6.90 1.20 23.45
C GLY A 352 6.99 -0.29 23.16
N LYS A 353 6.48 -0.68 21.99
CA LYS A 353 6.52 -2.03 21.46
C LYS A 353 7.64 -2.11 20.42
N TYR A 354 8.57 -3.04 20.58
CA TYR A 354 9.56 -3.37 19.58
C TYR A 354 9.11 -4.62 18.83
N ILE A 355 9.09 -4.54 17.50
CA ILE A 355 8.70 -5.62 16.60
C ILE A 355 9.92 -5.92 15.75
N TYR A 356 10.45 -7.12 15.87
CA TYR A 356 11.60 -7.56 15.09
C TYR A 356 11.16 -7.94 13.67
N ALA A 357 12.08 -7.88 12.71
CA ALA A 357 11.83 -8.33 11.34
C ALA A 357 11.35 -9.80 11.27
N SER A 358 11.68 -10.63 12.27
CA SER A 358 11.19 -12.02 12.41
C SER A 358 9.71 -12.12 12.80
N GLY A 359 9.08 -11.02 13.20
CA GLY A 359 7.72 -10.98 13.76
C GLY A 359 7.66 -11.19 15.28
N TYR A 360 8.77 -11.46 15.96
CA TYR A 360 8.81 -11.45 17.42
C TYR A 360 8.56 -10.04 17.96
N GLU A 361 7.87 -9.92 19.10
CA GLU A 361 7.51 -8.63 19.69
C GLU A 361 7.86 -8.61 21.17
N GLU A 362 8.38 -7.48 21.66
CA GLU A 362 8.58 -7.23 23.08
C GLU A 362 8.16 -5.80 23.47
N VAL A 363 7.79 -5.62 24.74
CA VAL A 363 7.48 -4.31 25.30
C VAL A 363 8.72 -3.77 26.01
N LEU A 364 9.14 -2.56 25.65
CA LEU A 364 10.36 -1.93 26.12
C LEU A 364 10.11 -0.55 26.73
N TYR A 365 10.98 -0.17 27.66
CA TYR A 365 11.02 1.19 28.20
C TYR A 365 12.28 1.90 27.73
N TYR A 366 12.14 3.15 27.29
CA TYR A 366 13.24 3.98 26.82
C TYR A 366 13.32 5.30 27.58
N LEU A 367 14.54 5.76 27.82
CA LEU A 367 14.84 7.12 28.26
C LEU A 367 15.88 7.72 27.31
N ASN A 368 15.43 8.57 26.40
CA ASN A 368 16.27 9.21 25.37
C ASN A 368 17.10 8.17 24.59
N ASP A 369 16.41 7.24 23.94
CA ASP A 369 16.94 6.09 23.20
C ASP A 369 17.68 5.01 24.00
N LYS A 370 17.94 5.22 25.30
CA LYS A 370 18.54 4.20 26.16
C LYS A 370 17.46 3.26 26.71
N ARG A 371 17.53 1.97 26.35
CA ARG A 371 16.68 0.91 26.94
C ARG A 371 16.86 0.92 28.45
N GLN A 372 15.76 0.91 29.17
CA GLN A 372 15.71 0.80 30.63
C GLN A 372 15.27 -0.61 31.00
N PRO A 373 15.69 -1.13 32.17
CA PRO A 373 15.09 -2.35 32.73
C PRO A 373 13.57 -2.14 32.95
N GLU A 374 12.79 -3.21 32.87
CA GLU A 374 11.39 -3.17 33.27
C GLU A 374 11.29 -2.72 34.73
N LYS A 375 10.35 -1.82 35.03
CA LYS A 375 10.10 -1.32 36.38
C LYS A 375 9.37 -2.34 37.23
#